data_AF-A0A448X9J9-F1
#
_entry.id   AF-A0A448X9J9-F1
#
_cell.length_a   1.000
_cell.length_b   1.000
_cell.length_c   1.000
_cell.angle_alpha   90.00
_cell.angle_beta   90.00
_cell.angle_gamma   90.00
#
_symmetry.space_group_name_H-M   'P 1'
#
loop_
_entity.id
_entity.type
_entity.pdbx_description
1 polymer ?
#
loop_
_entity_poly.entity_id
_entity_poly.type
_entity_poly.pdbx_seq_one_letter_code
_entity_poly.pdbx_strand_id
1 'polypeptide(L)' 'MAPEVAAVERKGGYDEKCDIWAVGITSIEYAELQPPMFDLHPMKALRILGMRTYKPPVLQNKSYW' A
#
# COMPACT_ATOMS: atom_id res chain seq x y z
N MET A 1 -2.30 3.09 3.57
CA MET A 1 -1.99 4.41 2.96
C MET A 1 -1.67 4.20 1.48
N ALA A 2 -2.17 5.09 0.61
CA ALA A 2 -1.95 4.99 -0.83
C ALA A 2 -0.69 5.75 -1.31
N PRO A 3 -0.09 5.39 -2.46
CA PRO A 3 1.15 6.00 -2.95
C PRO A 3 1.07 7.51 -3.17
N GLU A 4 -0.08 8.03 -3.58
CA GLU A 4 -0.35 9.46 -3.76
C GLU A 4 -0.37 10.21 -2.43
N VAL A 5 -0.96 9.62 -1.39
CA VAL A 5 -0.97 10.17 -0.03
C VAL A 5 0.45 10.20 0.54
N ALA A 6 1.24 9.14 0.31
CA ALA A 6 2.64 9.07 0.76
C ALA A 6 3.57 10.06 0.03
N ALA A 7 3.19 10.52 -1.15
CA ALA A 7 3.96 11.43 -1.98
C ALA A 7 3.24 12.77 -2.20
N VAL A 8 2.38 13.20 -1.25
CA VAL A 8 1.51 14.37 -1.41
C VAL A 8 2.28 15.65 -1.75
N GLU A 9 3.47 15.83 -1.16
CA GLU A 9 4.36 16.97 -1.43
C GLU A 9 4.89 17.00 -2.88
N ARG A 10 4.95 15.85 -3.56
CA ARG A 10 5.50 15.72 -4.92
C ARG A 10 4.44 15.56 -6.00
N LYS A 11 3.33 14.89 -5.69
CA LYS A 11 2.27 14.53 -6.67
C LYS A 11 1.08 15.47 -6.62
N GLY A 12 0.94 16.28 -5.57
CA GLY A 12 -0.15 17.23 -5.40
C GLY A 12 -1.43 16.52 -4.96
N GLY A 13 -1.83 16.75 -3.70
CA GLY A 13 -3.10 16.27 -3.14
C GLY A 13 -3.30 14.75 -3.16
N TYR A 14 -4.48 14.33 -2.75
CA TYR A 14 -5.02 12.99 -2.92
C TYR A 14 -6.52 13.12 -3.25
N ASP A 15 -7.09 12.10 -3.87
CA ASP A 15 -8.51 12.02 -4.20
C ASP A 15 -9.15 10.86 -3.45
N GLU A 16 -10.46 10.65 -3.65
CA GLU A 16 -11.22 9.57 -3.04
C GLU A 16 -10.75 8.16 -3.48
N LYS A 17 -9.91 8.05 -4.52
CA LYS A 17 -9.37 6.76 -4.95
C LYS A 17 -8.39 6.17 -3.94
N CYS A 18 -7.90 6.97 -2.98
CA CYS A 18 -7.10 6.44 -1.87
C CYS A 18 -7.88 5.43 -1.01
N ASP A 19 -9.21 5.54 -0.96
CA ASP A 19 -10.07 4.60 -0.24
C ASP A 19 -10.19 3.27 -1.00
N ILE A 20 -10.26 3.31 -2.34
CA ILE A 20 -10.22 2.11 -3.18
C ILE A 20 -8.90 1.37 -2.97
N TRP A 21 -7.78 2.10 -2.88
CA TRP A 21 -6.49 1.52 -2.53
C TRP A 21 -6.53 0.87 -1.14
N ALA A 22 -7.08 1.55 -0.14
CA ALA A 22 -7.19 1.02 1.22
C ALA A 22 -7.99 -0.29 1.24
N VAL A 23 -9.12 -0.38 0.52
CA VAL A 23 -9.90 -1.62 0.37
C VAL A 23 -9.07 -2.76 -0.22
N GLY A 24 -8.23 -2.49 -1.23
CA GLY A 24 -7.32 -3.48 -1.80
C GLY A 24 -6.30 -4.01 -0.77
N ILE A 25 -5.74 -3.12 0.06
CA ILE A 25 -4.83 -3.51 1.14
C ILE A 25 -5.56 -4.33 2.21
N THR A 26 -6.76 -3.91 2.63
CA THR A 26 -7.58 -4.65 3.60
C THR A 26 -7.98 -6.04 3.08
N SER A 27 -8.22 -6.16 1.77
CA SER A 27 -8.49 -7.47 1.15
C SER A 27 -7.27 -8.41 1.24
N ILE A 28 -6.05 -7.87 1.05
CA ILE A 28 -4.81 -8.63 1.26
C ILE A 28 -4.63 -9.00 2.73
N GLU A 29 -4.90 -8.06 3.64
CA GLU A 29 -4.84 -8.30 5.09
C GLU A 29 -5.80 -9.41 5.53
N TYR A 30 -7.01 -9.50 4.98
CA TYR A 30 -7.91 -10.61 5.26
C TYR A 30 -7.38 -11.95 4.75
N ALA A 31 -6.68 -11.96 3.62
CA ALA A 31 -6.11 -13.18 3.03
C ALA A 31 -4.82 -13.64 3.73
N GLU A 32 -3.99 -12.72 4.21
CA GLU A 32 -2.64 -13.00 4.73
C GLU A 32 -2.50 -12.73 6.24
N LEU A 33 -3.58 -12.30 6.91
CA LEU A 33 -3.65 -11.91 8.32
C LEU A 33 -2.76 -10.72 8.71
N GLN A 34 -2.16 -10.05 7.73
CA GLN A 34 -1.33 -8.87 7.92
C GLN A 34 -1.30 -8.04 6.62
N PRO A 35 -1.20 -6.71 6.72
CA PRO A 35 -1.03 -5.88 5.53
C PRO A 35 0.40 -6.03 4.94
N PRO A 36 0.60 -5.67 3.67
CA PRO A 36 1.93 -5.62 3.08
C PRO A 36 2.86 -4.69 3.85
N MET A 37 4.14 -5.06 3.98
CA MET A 37 5.18 -4.31 4.69
C MET A 37 4.97 -4.15 6.22
N PHE A 38 4.16 -4.99 6.85
CA PHE A 38 3.86 -4.94 8.29
C PHE A 38 5.11 -4.96 9.19
N ASP A 39 6.11 -5.77 8.86
CA ASP A 39 7.36 -5.90 9.64
C ASP A 39 8.33 -4.73 9.48
N LEU A 40 8.07 -3.81 8.53
CA LEU A 40 8.96 -2.68 8.30
C LEU A 40 8.66 -1.56 9.31
N HIS A 41 9.73 -0.90 9.78
CA HIS A 41 9.59 0.35 10.52
C HIS A 41 8.70 1.33 9.72
N PRO A 42 7.72 2.03 10.33
CA PRO A 42 6.73 2.84 9.62
C PRO A 42 7.34 3.85 8.62
N MET A 43 8.42 4.53 9.03
CA MET A 43 9.14 5.47 8.14
C MET A 43 9.79 4.79 6.92
N LYS A 44 10.20 3.53 7.03
CA LYS A 44 10.75 2.75 5.92
C LYS A 44 9.64 2.33 4.95
N ALA A 45 8.49 1.88 5.47
CA ALA A 45 7.32 1.57 4.65
C ALA A 45 6.82 2.81 3.89
N LEU A 46 6.69 3.96 4.58
CA LEU A 46 6.29 5.22 3.97
C LEU A 46 7.25 5.67 2.86
N ARG A 47 8.57 5.55 3.11
CA ARG A 47 9.60 5.87 2.12
C ARG A 47 9.43 5.02 0.86
N ILE A 48 9.27 3.70 1.01
CA ILE A 48 9.10 2.76 -0.10
C ILE A 48 7.83 3.09 -0.91
N LEU A 49 6.72 3.34 -0.22
CA LEU A 49 5.43 3.68 -0.82
C LEU A 49 5.48 4.96 -1.67
N GLY A 50 6.29 5.95 -1.27
CA GLY A 50 6.49 7.20 -2.01
C GLY A 50 7.52 7.14 -3.15
N MET A 51 8.17 5.98 -3.41
CA MET A 51 9.15 5.84 -4.49
C MET A 51 8.47 5.74 -5.86
N ARG A 52 9.07 6.32 -6.90
CA ARG A 52 8.58 6.19 -8.29
C ARG A 52 8.61 4.75 -8.80
N THR A 53 9.50 3.93 -8.26
CA THR A 53 9.67 2.51 -8.61
C THR A 53 8.77 1.58 -7.80
N TYR A 54 7.90 2.13 -6.94
CA TYR A 54 6.98 1.34 -6.14
C TYR A 54 6.04 0.53 -7.04
N LYS A 55 5.92 -0.76 -6.74
CA LYS A 55 4.96 -1.66 -7.38
C LYS A 55 3.84 -1.98 -6.38
N PRO A 56 2.58 -1.97 -6.81
CA PRO A 56 1.47 -2.38 -5.94
C PRO A 56 1.68 -3.81 -5.40
N PRO A 57 1.30 -4.06 -4.14
CA PRO A 57 1.44 -5.37 -3.53
C PRO A 57 0.46 -6.34 -4.19
N VAL A 58 0.83 -7.61 -4.18
CA VAL A 58 0.01 -8.73 -4.64
C VAL A 58 0.03 -9.80 -3.56
N LEU A 59 -0.97 -10.68 -3.58
CA LEU A 59 -0.96 -11.86 -2.71
C LEU A 59 0.32 -12.66 -2.94
N GLN A 60 0.97 -13.04 -1.84
CA GLN A 60 2.15 -13.90 -1.78
C GLN A 60 1.83 -15.28 -2.35
N ASN A 61 0.64 -15.80 -2.03
CA ASN A 61 0.24 -17.14 -2.43
C ASN A 61 -1.17 -17.14 -3.04
N LYS A 62 -1.22 -16.80 -4.33
CA LYS A 62 -2.48 -16.68 -5.09
C LYS A 62 -3.25 -17.99 -5.19
N SER A 63 -2.62 -19.16 -5.02
CA SER A 63 -3.28 -20.45 -5.16
C SER A 63 -4.19 -20.82 -3.98
N TYR A 64 -4.14 -20.09 -2.87
CA TYR A 64 -5.01 -20.34 -1.73
C TYR A 64 -6.41 -19.69 -1.84
N TRP A 65 -6.66 -18.96 -2.93
CA TRP A 65 -7.87 -18.15 -3.17
C TRP A 65 -8.27 -18.18 -4.64
#